data_AF-A0A4T0WY42-F1
#
_entry.id   AF-A0A4T0WY42-F1
#
_cell.length_a   1.000
_cell.length_b   1.000
_cell.length_c   1.000
_cell.angle_alpha   90.00
_cell.angle_beta   90.00
_cell.angle_gamma   90.00
#
_symmetry.space_group_name_H-M   'P 1'
#
loop_
_entity.id
_entity.type
_entity.pdbx_description
1 polymer ?
#
loop_
_entity_poly.entity_id
_entity_poly.type
_entity_poly.pdbx_seq_one_letter_code
_entity_poly.pdbx_strand_id
1 'polypeptide(L)'
;MLQSITLRNSLVRPKQSLLLVRYITTTTAKKTASEIHTVEKQVEPKGTILVRLSNEEERKEGAFLTKPVFEHPTFDKEEMKSVKYEHRPVKGLRDWITFHFVKNLRGTFDWFTGYQEIRNEEHRLQIANSADKMTKEKWLARFVVLESVAGIPGSVAGFLRHMRAMRMFRRDMGFIDTLYDEAFNERMHLLTFLKIARPTVWTRIMLWFGQGIFANLFFITYVLSPRTCHRFVGYLEEEAVSTYTRCIEDMERGLCPDLETEPVPQIAKDYWKLNDNATMYDLLQYIRADEAKHREVNHTFANLNIEGTDRNPFALQVGDGPQPNHTLHYHHAKGWERNDIKV
;
A
#
# COMPACT_ATOMS: atom_id res chain seq x y z
N MET A 1 69.56 -16.91 -39.39
CA MET A 1 68.71 -17.01 -40.58
C MET A 1 67.26 -16.87 -40.09
N LEU A 2 66.64 -15.70 -40.32
CA LEU A 2 65.20 -15.37 -40.46
C LEU A 2 64.20 -15.89 -39.37
N GLN A 3 63.58 -15.02 -38.56
CA GLN A 3 62.23 -14.38 -38.74
C GLN A 3 61.06 -15.42 -38.66
N SER A 4 59.93 -15.28 -37.93
CA SER A 4 59.12 -14.10 -37.59
C SER A 4 57.89 -14.45 -36.67
N ILE A 5 57.32 -13.41 -36.02
CA ILE A 5 55.89 -13.12 -35.66
C ILE A 5 55.23 -13.87 -34.47
N THR A 6 55.11 -13.28 -33.25
CA THR A 6 54.10 -12.37 -32.63
C THR A 6 52.63 -12.83 -32.54
N LEU A 7 52.10 -12.94 -31.29
CA LEU A 7 50.99 -12.13 -30.77
C LEU A 7 50.81 -12.33 -29.24
N ARG A 8 51.12 -11.28 -28.46
CA ARG A 8 50.67 -11.08 -27.08
C ARG A 8 49.34 -10.32 -27.13
N ASN A 9 48.30 -10.83 -26.49
CA ASN A 9 47.11 -10.05 -26.16
C ASN A 9 47.14 -9.67 -24.67
N SER A 10 47.33 -8.38 -24.43
CA SER A 10 47.07 -7.68 -23.17
C SER A 10 45.73 -6.96 -23.27
N LEU A 11 44.77 -7.22 -22.36
CA LEU A 11 43.60 -6.36 -22.20
C LEU A 11 43.27 -6.09 -20.72
N VAL A 12 43.75 -4.91 -20.32
CA VAL A 12 43.19 -3.85 -19.47
C VAL A 12 41.76 -4.02 -18.91
N ARG A 13 41.63 -3.57 -17.64
CA ARG A 13 40.46 -3.40 -16.73
C ARG A 13 39.20 -2.75 -17.35
N PRO A 14 37.99 -3.00 -16.79
CA PRO A 14 36.87 -2.07 -16.87
C PRO A 14 36.57 -1.45 -15.49
N LYS A 15 36.90 -0.15 -15.31
CA LYS A 15 36.36 0.69 -14.21
C LYS A 15 35.72 1.99 -14.72
N GLN A 16 35.58 2.17 -16.03
CA GLN A 16 35.06 3.41 -16.64
C GLN A 16 33.61 3.30 -17.15
N SER A 17 33.03 2.10 -17.27
CA SER A 17 31.67 1.92 -17.79
C SER A 17 30.57 2.26 -16.76
N LEU A 18 30.78 2.00 -15.47
CA LEU A 18 29.79 2.27 -14.42
C LEU A 18 29.58 3.77 -14.14
N LEU A 19 30.63 4.58 -14.29
CA LEU A 19 30.53 6.04 -14.14
C LEU A 19 29.81 6.67 -15.34
N LEU A 20 30.04 6.17 -16.55
CA LEU A 20 29.39 6.66 -17.76
C LEU A 20 27.88 6.35 -17.75
N VAL A 21 27.48 5.16 -17.29
CA VAL A 21 26.06 4.77 -17.17
C VAL A 21 25.34 5.62 -16.12
N ARG A 22 25.97 5.90 -14.96
CA ARG A 22 25.44 6.85 -13.95
C ARG A 22 25.36 8.28 -14.49
N TYR A 23 26.36 8.74 -15.24
CA TYR A 23 26.38 10.09 -15.78
C TYR A 23 25.30 10.28 -16.85
N ILE A 24 25.11 9.29 -17.74
CA ILE A 24 24.07 9.30 -18.77
C ILE A 24 22.69 9.24 -18.12
N THR A 25 22.42 8.33 -17.18
CA THR A 25 21.11 8.28 -16.47
C THR A 25 20.80 9.56 -15.69
N THR A 26 21.78 10.16 -15.02
CA THR A 26 21.60 11.44 -14.30
C THR A 26 21.36 12.61 -15.27
N THR A 27 22.01 12.60 -16.44
CA THR A 27 21.84 13.65 -17.45
C THR A 27 20.50 13.51 -18.14
N THR A 28 20.06 12.29 -18.50
CA THR A 28 18.75 12.04 -19.10
C THR A 28 17.62 12.40 -18.13
N ALA A 29 17.72 12.01 -16.85
CA ALA A 29 16.75 12.38 -15.81
C ALA A 29 16.71 13.89 -15.54
N LYS A 30 17.86 14.57 -15.54
CA LYS A 30 17.92 16.05 -15.48
C LYS A 30 17.36 16.71 -16.74
N LYS A 31 17.52 16.10 -17.91
CA LYS A 31 16.97 16.61 -19.18
C LYS A 31 15.44 16.49 -19.21
N THR A 32 14.91 15.35 -18.75
CA THR A 32 13.45 15.16 -18.56
C THR A 32 12.91 16.12 -17.50
N ALA A 33 13.61 16.29 -16.37
CA ALA A 33 13.24 17.29 -15.36
C ALA A 33 13.29 18.74 -15.89
N SER A 34 14.22 19.06 -16.80
CA SER A 34 14.30 20.39 -17.43
C SER A 34 13.22 20.62 -18.49
N GLU A 35 12.76 19.57 -19.17
CA GLU A 35 11.63 19.63 -20.11
C GLU A 35 10.27 19.70 -19.37
N ILE A 36 10.21 19.25 -18.11
CA ILE A 36 9.03 19.38 -17.22
C ILE A 36 8.87 20.83 -16.71
N HIS A 37 9.88 21.70 -16.85
CA HIS A 37 9.83 23.08 -16.35
C HIS A 37 9.30 24.14 -17.32
N THR A 38 8.66 23.74 -18.42
CA THR A 38 7.84 24.64 -19.25
C THR A 38 6.37 24.27 -19.12
N VAL A 39 5.72 24.72 -18.04
CA VAL A 39 4.26 24.68 -17.92
C VAL A 39 3.71 26.10 -18.05
N GLU A 40 3.49 26.45 -19.31
CA GLU A 40 2.24 27.05 -19.83
C GLU A 40 1.07 27.01 -18.83
N LYS A 41 0.48 28.19 -18.57
CA LYS A 41 -0.84 28.45 -17.94
C LYS A 41 -1.28 27.38 -16.92
N GLN A 42 -1.10 27.66 -15.62
CA GLN A 42 -1.60 26.80 -14.54
C GLN A 42 -3.09 26.49 -14.71
N VAL A 43 -3.42 25.28 -15.13
CA VAL A 43 -4.80 24.78 -15.22
C VAL A 43 -5.26 24.45 -13.81
N GLU A 44 -6.38 25.04 -13.38
CA GLU A 44 -6.96 24.76 -12.06
C GLU A 44 -7.41 23.29 -11.97
N PRO A 45 -7.04 22.56 -10.91
CA PRO A 45 -7.41 21.16 -10.73
C PRO A 45 -8.91 21.02 -10.43
N LYS A 46 -9.59 20.09 -11.10
CA LYS A 46 -11.00 19.75 -10.80
C LYS A 46 -11.11 18.79 -9.62
N GLY A 47 -12.21 18.79 -8.87
CA GLY A 47 -12.57 17.69 -7.97
C GLY A 47 -11.84 17.63 -6.62
N THR A 48 -11.47 18.78 -6.04
CA THR A 48 -10.84 18.87 -4.71
C THR A 48 -11.85 18.88 -3.54
N ILE A 49 -13.11 18.53 -3.78
CA ILE A 49 -14.25 18.83 -2.89
C ILE A 49 -14.40 17.81 -1.74
N LEU A 50 -13.72 16.67 -1.81
CA LEU A 50 -13.90 15.60 -0.81
C LEU A 50 -13.23 15.93 0.53
N VAL A 51 -12.15 16.70 0.53
CA VAL A 51 -11.43 17.08 1.75
C VAL A 51 -11.08 18.55 1.72
N ARG A 52 -10.86 19.12 2.91
CA ARG A 52 -10.13 20.39 3.08
C ARG A 52 -8.83 20.11 3.83
N LEU A 53 -7.81 20.93 3.61
CA LEU A 53 -6.60 20.83 4.42
C LEU A 53 -6.89 21.22 5.88
N SER A 54 -6.20 20.54 6.81
CA SER A 54 -6.25 20.81 8.24
C SER A 54 -5.46 22.06 8.58
N ASN A 55 -5.99 22.88 9.51
CA ASN A 55 -5.27 24.03 10.06
C ASN A 55 -4.24 23.62 11.13
N GLU A 56 -3.44 24.57 11.63
CA GLU A 56 -2.38 24.30 12.61
C GLU A 56 -2.91 23.70 13.92
N GLU A 57 -4.01 24.21 14.47
CA GLU A 57 -4.62 23.67 15.70
C GLU A 57 -5.11 22.24 15.50
N GLU A 58 -5.65 21.95 14.32
CA GLU A 58 -6.13 20.61 13.95
C GLU A 58 -5.00 19.58 13.76
N ARG A 59 -3.79 20.05 13.42
CA ARG A 59 -2.57 19.26 13.26
C ARG A 59 -1.91 18.94 14.61
N LYS A 60 -2.07 19.80 15.63
CA LYS A 60 -1.49 19.57 16.95
C LYS A 60 -1.96 18.24 17.53
N GLU A 61 -1.06 17.57 18.25
CA GLU A 61 -1.41 16.39 19.00
C GLU A 61 -2.10 16.74 20.30
N GLY A 62 -3.08 15.91 20.68
CA GLY A 62 -3.76 16.05 21.96
C GLY A 62 -2.87 15.58 23.10
N ALA A 63 -3.07 16.13 24.30
CA ALA A 63 -2.33 15.75 25.50
C ALA A 63 -2.55 14.28 25.96
N PHE A 64 -3.48 13.56 25.34
CA PHE A 64 -3.91 12.22 25.74
C PHE A 64 -3.62 11.15 24.67
N LEU A 65 -2.51 11.27 23.95
CA LEU A 65 -2.05 10.20 23.07
C LEU A 65 -1.70 8.95 23.90
N THR A 66 -2.31 7.83 23.52
CA THR A 66 -2.01 6.52 24.10
C THR A 66 -0.96 5.83 23.25
N LYS A 67 -0.16 4.95 23.86
CA LYS A 67 0.77 4.11 23.10
C LYS A 67 -0.03 3.17 22.19
N PRO A 68 0.44 2.92 20.96
CA PRO A 68 -0.16 1.91 20.10
C PRO A 68 -0.24 0.56 20.80
N VAL A 69 -1.40 -0.10 20.71
CA VAL A 69 -1.59 -1.45 21.30
C VAL A 69 -0.82 -2.49 20.49
N PHE A 70 -0.84 -2.34 19.17
CA PHE A 70 0.00 -3.10 18.25
C PHE A 70 1.17 -2.22 17.84
N GLU A 71 2.40 -2.68 18.08
CA GLU A 71 3.61 -1.97 17.68
C GLU A 71 3.92 -2.26 16.21
N HIS A 72 4.27 -1.22 15.45
CA HIS A 72 4.69 -1.38 14.06
C HIS A 72 6.01 -2.18 13.95
N PRO A 73 6.10 -3.20 13.07
CA PRO A 73 7.33 -3.93 12.83
C PRO A 73 8.37 -3.06 12.10
N THR A 74 9.64 -3.14 12.48
CA THR A 74 10.68 -2.38 11.78
C THR A 74 10.92 -2.94 10.37
N PHE A 75 10.78 -2.12 9.35
CA PHE A 75 11.14 -2.47 7.96
C PHE A 75 12.51 -1.93 7.57
N ASP A 76 13.25 -2.73 6.80
CA ASP A 76 14.46 -2.26 6.13
C ASP A 76 14.11 -1.37 4.92
N LYS A 77 14.90 -0.31 4.72
CA LYS A 77 14.64 0.67 3.66
C LYS A 77 14.79 0.10 2.26
N GLU A 78 15.75 -0.79 2.04
CA GLU A 78 15.96 -1.40 0.73
C GLU A 78 14.86 -2.43 0.43
N GLU A 79 14.39 -3.16 1.46
CA GLU A 79 13.22 -4.03 1.34
C GLU A 79 11.96 -3.23 0.96
N MET A 80 11.69 -2.10 1.63
CA MET A 80 10.55 -1.23 1.29
C MET A 80 10.60 -0.70 -0.14
N LYS A 81 11.79 -0.32 -0.63
CA LYS A 81 11.97 0.12 -2.02
C LYS A 81 11.71 -1.00 -3.03
N SER A 82 12.00 -2.24 -2.64
CA SER A 82 11.78 -3.41 -3.50
C SER A 82 10.30 -3.79 -3.66
N VAL A 83 9.43 -3.27 -2.78
CA VAL A 83 7.98 -3.48 -2.87
C VAL A 83 7.45 -2.94 -4.18
N LYS A 84 6.79 -3.81 -4.93
CA LYS A 84 6.18 -3.50 -6.22
C LYS A 84 4.77 -4.07 -6.31
N TYR A 85 4.01 -3.53 -7.26
CA TYR A 85 2.77 -4.15 -7.68
C TYR A 85 3.04 -5.53 -8.27
N GLU A 86 2.30 -6.52 -7.78
CA GLU A 86 2.27 -7.88 -8.33
C GLU A 86 0.86 -8.41 -8.16
N HIS A 87 0.39 -9.12 -9.18
CA HIS A 87 -0.94 -9.70 -9.22
C HIS A 87 -0.88 -11.20 -8.92
N ARG A 88 -1.71 -11.67 -7.98
CA ARG A 88 -1.96 -13.11 -7.80
C ARG A 88 -2.88 -13.61 -8.92
N PRO A 89 -2.47 -14.61 -9.71
CA PRO A 89 -3.33 -15.18 -10.73
C PRO A 89 -4.65 -15.70 -10.17
N VAL A 90 -5.73 -15.37 -10.86
CA VAL A 90 -7.08 -15.85 -10.56
C VAL A 90 -7.16 -17.37 -10.71
N LYS A 91 -7.55 -18.09 -9.64
CA LYS A 91 -7.68 -19.55 -9.65
C LYS A 91 -9.13 -19.98 -9.40
N GLY A 92 -9.79 -20.46 -10.45
CA GLY A 92 -11.17 -20.96 -10.39
C GLY A 92 -12.24 -19.87 -10.32
N LEU A 93 -13.50 -20.30 -10.27
CA LEU A 93 -14.66 -19.41 -10.43
C LEU A 93 -14.79 -18.38 -9.31
N ARG A 94 -14.56 -18.78 -8.06
CA ARG A 94 -14.67 -17.90 -6.89
C ARG A 94 -13.70 -16.74 -6.97
N ASP A 95 -12.41 -17.02 -7.18
CA ASP A 95 -11.38 -16.00 -7.31
C ASP A 95 -11.68 -15.08 -8.51
N TRP A 96 -12.27 -15.61 -9.58
CA TRP A 96 -12.63 -14.84 -10.77
C TRP A 96 -13.73 -13.83 -10.46
N ILE A 97 -14.81 -14.27 -9.81
CA ILE A 97 -15.89 -13.39 -9.35
C ILE A 97 -15.33 -12.31 -8.42
N THR A 98 -14.50 -12.71 -7.44
CA THR A 98 -13.91 -11.78 -6.47
C THR A 98 -13.01 -10.75 -7.14
N PHE A 99 -12.12 -11.16 -8.05
CA PHE A 99 -11.23 -10.26 -8.77
C PHE A 99 -12.00 -9.24 -9.58
N HIS A 100 -12.96 -9.69 -10.40
CA HIS A 100 -13.75 -8.78 -11.20
C HIS A 100 -14.62 -7.87 -10.34
N PHE A 101 -15.13 -8.33 -9.20
CA PHE A 101 -15.83 -7.45 -8.26
C PHE A 101 -14.92 -6.32 -7.74
N VAL A 102 -13.68 -6.63 -7.34
CA VAL A 102 -12.69 -5.60 -6.93
C VAL A 102 -12.38 -4.64 -8.07
N LYS A 103 -12.15 -5.14 -9.30
CA LYS A 103 -11.91 -4.26 -10.46
C LYS A 103 -13.10 -3.35 -10.77
N ASN A 104 -14.32 -3.85 -10.62
CA ASN A 104 -15.53 -3.03 -10.76
C ASN A 104 -15.61 -1.95 -9.67
N LEU A 105 -15.39 -2.31 -8.39
CA LEU A 105 -15.36 -1.34 -7.30
C LEU A 105 -14.32 -0.24 -7.53
N ARG A 106 -13.09 -0.62 -7.89
CA ARG A 106 -12.03 0.34 -8.24
C ARG A 106 -12.45 1.22 -9.41
N GLY A 107 -12.94 0.64 -10.51
CA GLY A 107 -13.36 1.39 -11.69
C GLY A 107 -14.50 2.38 -11.39
N THR A 108 -15.48 1.97 -10.59
CA THR A 108 -16.57 2.85 -10.13
C THR A 108 -16.02 3.99 -9.27
N PHE A 109 -15.16 3.68 -8.29
CA PHE A 109 -14.57 4.69 -7.42
C PHE A 109 -13.69 5.69 -8.18
N ASP A 110 -12.85 5.19 -9.08
CA ASP A 110 -11.97 6.00 -9.92
C ASP A 110 -12.79 6.94 -10.83
N TRP A 111 -13.88 6.43 -11.42
CA TRP A 111 -14.80 7.26 -12.21
C TRP A 111 -15.46 8.37 -11.38
N PHE A 112 -15.98 8.06 -10.18
CA PHE A 112 -16.60 9.06 -9.31
C PHE A 112 -15.62 10.12 -8.80
N THR A 113 -14.35 9.75 -8.59
CA THR A 113 -13.31 10.66 -8.08
C THR A 113 -12.54 11.39 -9.18
N GLY A 114 -12.76 11.03 -10.45
CA GLY A 114 -11.98 11.54 -11.58
C GLY A 114 -10.53 11.05 -11.59
N TYR A 115 -10.21 10.00 -10.83
CA TYR A 115 -8.88 9.38 -10.84
C TYR A 115 -8.68 8.60 -12.14
N GLN A 116 -7.56 8.86 -12.83
CA GLN A 116 -7.25 8.20 -14.10
C GLN A 116 -6.05 7.28 -13.94
N GLU A 117 -6.23 5.99 -14.19
CA GLU A 117 -5.15 5.02 -14.20
C GLU A 117 -4.14 5.28 -15.33
N ILE A 118 -2.86 5.18 -15.01
CA ILE A 118 -1.77 5.44 -15.96
C ILE A 118 -1.63 4.25 -16.90
N ARG A 119 -1.60 4.53 -18.21
CA ARG A 119 -1.49 3.51 -19.27
C ARG A 119 -0.06 3.39 -19.77
N ASN A 120 0.63 4.52 -19.89
CA ASN A 120 2.02 4.67 -20.31
C ASN A 120 2.53 6.04 -19.84
N GLU A 121 3.82 6.32 -20.06
CA GLU A 121 4.45 7.56 -19.59
C GLU A 121 3.89 8.81 -20.30
N GLU A 122 3.53 8.70 -21.59
CA GLU A 122 2.90 9.80 -22.32
C GLU A 122 1.55 10.18 -21.69
N HIS A 123 0.71 9.20 -21.37
CA HIS A 123 -0.57 9.41 -20.68
C HIS A 123 -0.38 10.02 -19.29
N ARG A 124 0.68 9.64 -18.55
CA ARG A 124 1.02 10.27 -17.27
C ARG A 124 1.28 11.77 -17.45
N LEU A 125 2.13 12.14 -18.41
CA LEU A 125 2.45 13.53 -18.70
C LEU A 125 1.23 14.32 -19.19
N GLN A 126 0.36 13.70 -19.98
CA GLN A 126 -0.93 14.29 -20.38
C GLN A 126 -1.82 14.60 -19.18
N ILE A 127 -1.97 13.66 -18.23
CA ILE A 127 -2.74 13.89 -16.99
C ILE A 127 -2.09 14.97 -16.14
N ALA A 128 -0.76 14.95 -15.98
CA ALA A 128 -0.04 15.91 -15.17
C ALA A 128 -0.21 17.36 -15.66
N ASN A 129 -0.35 17.54 -16.98
CA ASN A 129 -0.57 18.82 -17.63
C ASN A 129 -2.06 19.18 -17.83
N SER A 130 -2.99 18.39 -17.30
CA SER A 130 -4.43 18.63 -17.41
C SER A 130 -5.09 19.02 -16.08
N ALA A 131 -6.37 19.39 -16.14
CA ALA A 131 -7.21 19.61 -14.95
C ALA A 131 -7.39 18.33 -14.09
N ASP A 132 -7.05 17.17 -14.65
CA ASP A 132 -7.16 15.86 -14.01
C ASP A 132 -5.90 15.51 -13.20
N LYS A 133 -4.86 16.36 -13.23
CA LYS A 133 -3.63 16.18 -12.45
C LYS A 133 -3.92 15.81 -10.99
N MET A 134 -3.09 14.92 -10.44
CA MET A 134 -3.20 14.48 -9.04
C MET A 134 -2.49 15.47 -8.11
N THR A 135 -3.25 16.38 -7.52
CA THR A 135 -2.74 17.31 -6.50
C THR A 135 -2.63 16.64 -5.14
N LYS A 136 -1.96 17.33 -4.21
CA LYS A 136 -1.91 16.96 -2.79
C LYS A 136 -3.29 16.67 -2.22
N GLU A 137 -4.26 17.54 -2.46
CA GLU A 137 -5.64 17.41 -1.98
C GLU A 137 -6.33 16.18 -2.57
N LYS A 138 -6.11 15.89 -3.86
CA LYS A 138 -6.69 14.70 -4.51
C LYS A 138 -6.09 13.40 -3.97
N TRP A 139 -4.77 13.37 -3.76
CA TRP A 139 -4.11 12.22 -3.14
C TRP A 139 -4.62 12.00 -1.72
N LEU A 140 -4.63 13.06 -0.90
CA LEU A 140 -5.15 12.98 0.47
C LEU A 140 -6.64 12.62 0.52
N ALA A 141 -7.46 13.12 -0.40
CA ALA A 141 -8.86 12.74 -0.51
C ALA A 141 -9.03 11.25 -0.80
N ARG A 142 -8.24 10.73 -1.74
CA ARG A 142 -8.24 9.30 -2.09
C ARG A 142 -7.85 8.46 -0.89
N PHE A 143 -6.75 8.79 -0.22
CA PHE A 143 -6.28 8.07 0.97
C PHE A 143 -7.31 8.12 2.08
N VAL A 144 -7.79 9.31 2.48
CA VAL A 144 -8.80 9.44 3.56
C VAL A 144 -10.05 8.61 3.29
N VAL A 145 -10.54 8.57 2.04
CA VAL A 145 -11.73 7.78 1.71
C VAL A 145 -11.44 6.28 1.74
N LEU A 146 -10.35 5.82 1.13
CA LEU A 146 -10.03 4.38 1.08
C LEU A 146 -9.68 3.82 2.46
N GLU A 147 -8.81 4.52 3.20
CA GLU A 147 -8.38 4.12 4.55
C GLU A 147 -9.54 4.13 5.57
N SER A 148 -10.57 4.94 5.32
CA SER A 148 -11.78 4.91 6.16
C SER A 148 -12.59 3.62 6.03
N VAL A 149 -12.33 2.81 5.00
CA VAL A 149 -13.01 1.53 4.77
C VAL A 149 -12.06 0.36 5.00
N ALA A 150 -10.75 0.53 4.76
CA ALA A 150 -9.72 -0.51 4.84
C ALA A 150 -9.63 -1.20 6.21
N GLY A 151 -9.88 -0.50 7.32
CA GLY A 151 -9.87 -1.10 8.67
C GLY A 151 -11.09 -1.97 9.02
N ILE A 152 -12.12 -2.03 8.17
CA ILE A 152 -13.37 -2.77 8.44
C ILE A 152 -13.20 -4.29 8.30
N PRO A 153 -12.62 -4.83 7.20
CA PRO A 153 -12.47 -6.26 6.98
C PRO A 153 -11.78 -6.98 8.13
N GLY A 154 -10.58 -6.53 8.55
CA GLY A 154 -9.84 -7.11 9.67
C GLY A 154 -10.64 -7.09 10.98
N SER A 155 -11.31 -5.97 11.29
CA SER A 155 -12.15 -5.83 12.49
C SER A 155 -13.33 -6.80 12.51
N VAL A 156 -14.06 -6.91 11.39
CA VAL A 156 -15.23 -7.79 11.27
C VAL A 156 -14.82 -9.26 11.28
N ALA A 157 -13.75 -9.61 10.54
CA ALA A 157 -13.20 -10.95 10.52
C ALA A 157 -12.70 -11.38 11.90
N GLY A 158 -11.92 -10.53 12.58
CA GLY A 158 -11.44 -10.75 13.95
C GLY A 158 -12.58 -10.96 14.94
N PHE A 159 -13.63 -10.12 14.88
CA PHE A 159 -14.83 -10.27 15.71
C PHE A 159 -15.55 -11.61 15.47
N LEU A 160 -15.79 -11.98 14.21
CA LEU A 160 -16.47 -13.22 13.85
C LEU A 160 -15.68 -14.46 14.25
N ARG A 161 -14.35 -14.42 14.13
CA ARG A 161 -13.44 -15.47 14.58
C ARG A 161 -13.39 -15.57 16.10
N HIS A 162 -13.34 -14.44 16.81
CA HIS A 162 -13.42 -14.38 18.27
C HIS A 162 -14.70 -15.05 18.78
N MET A 163 -15.86 -14.66 18.23
CA MET A 163 -17.14 -15.30 18.53
C MET A 163 -17.13 -16.80 18.21
N ARG A 164 -16.43 -17.23 17.15
CA ARG A 164 -16.32 -18.65 16.77
C ARG A 164 -15.49 -19.44 17.77
N ALA A 165 -14.34 -18.92 18.17
CA ALA A 165 -13.47 -19.55 19.15
C ALA A 165 -14.20 -19.77 20.48
N MET A 166 -14.97 -18.77 20.93
CA MET A 166 -15.79 -18.88 22.14
C MET A 166 -16.89 -19.94 22.02
N ARG A 167 -17.74 -19.87 20.99
CA ARG A 167 -18.89 -20.79 20.84
C ARG A 167 -18.50 -22.23 20.53
N MET A 168 -17.30 -22.43 19.95
CA MET A 168 -16.75 -23.75 19.66
C MET A 168 -15.83 -24.27 20.78
N PHE A 169 -15.52 -23.45 21.79
CA PHE A 169 -14.57 -23.74 22.87
C PHE A 169 -13.20 -24.21 22.36
N ARG A 170 -12.66 -23.54 21.32
CA ARG A 170 -11.40 -23.90 20.66
C ARG A 170 -10.46 -22.71 20.60
N ARG A 171 -9.15 -22.99 20.55
CA ARG A 171 -8.13 -21.99 20.20
C ARG A 171 -8.38 -21.51 18.77
N ASP A 172 -8.19 -20.20 18.55
CA ASP A 172 -8.30 -19.60 17.22
C ASP A 172 -7.09 -19.89 16.32
N MET A 173 -5.96 -20.30 16.92
CA MET A 173 -4.68 -20.51 16.25
C MET A 173 -4.01 -19.23 15.72
N GLY A 174 -4.27 -18.09 16.36
CA GLY A 174 -3.50 -16.85 16.20
C GLY A 174 -3.93 -15.94 15.06
N PHE A 175 -5.12 -16.14 14.47
CA PHE A 175 -5.63 -15.29 13.39
C PHE A 175 -6.28 -14.01 13.92
N ILE A 176 -6.99 -14.07 15.05
CA ILE A 176 -7.70 -12.92 15.65
C ILE A 176 -6.76 -11.74 15.84
N ASP A 177 -5.60 -11.96 16.46
CA ASP A 177 -4.66 -10.89 16.77
C ASP A 177 -4.08 -10.26 15.49
N THR A 178 -3.72 -11.06 14.48
CA THR A 178 -3.26 -10.55 13.18
C THR A 178 -4.33 -9.75 12.45
N LEU A 179 -5.59 -10.13 12.54
CA LEU A 179 -6.69 -9.39 11.89
C LEU A 179 -7.00 -8.08 12.60
N TYR A 180 -6.86 -8.04 13.93
CA TYR A 180 -6.98 -6.79 14.68
C TYR A 180 -5.76 -5.89 14.54
N ASP A 181 -4.56 -6.46 14.38
CA ASP A 181 -3.34 -5.74 14.04
C ASP A 181 -3.47 -5.05 12.67
N GLU A 182 -3.89 -5.77 11.64
CA GLU A 182 -4.21 -5.22 10.31
C GLU A 182 -5.24 -4.07 10.42
N ALA A 183 -6.38 -4.30 11.07
CA ALA A 183 -7.38 -3.25 11.24
C ALA A 183 -6.90 -2.04 12.06
N PHE A 184 -5.98 -2.26 13.01
CA PHE A 184 -5.34 -1.19 13.75
C PHE A 184 -4.40 -0.39 12.86
N ASN A 185 -3.57 -1.07 12.07
CA ASN A 185 -2.64 -0.48 11.12
C ASN A 185 -3.35 0.42 10.09
N GLU A 186 -4.42 -0.07 9.46
CA GLU A 186 -5.26 0.71 8.53
C GLU A 186 -5.87 1.96 9.20
N ARG A 187 -6.26 1.84 10.48
CA ARG A 187 -6.73 3.00 11.25
C ARG A 187 -5.61 4.00 11.50
N MET A 188 -4.37 3.55 11.69
CA MET A 188 -3.21 4.45 11.81
C MET A 188 -2.92 5.16 10.50
N HIS A 189 -3.10 4.52 9.33
CA HIS A 189 -3.08 5.21 8.02
C HIS A 189 -4.09 6.35 8.00
N LEU A 190 -5.36 6.04 8.27
CA LEU A 190 -6.44 7.03 8.27
C LEU A 190 -6.17 8.19 9.22
N LEU A 191 -5.84 7.90 10.49
CA LEU A 191 -5.62 8.94 11.50
C LEU A 191 -4.44 9.86 11.13
N THR A 192 -3.43 9.31 10.48
CA THR A 192 -2.31 10.08 9.94
C THR A 192 -2.75 11.04 8.86
N PHE A 193 -3.49 10.57 7.85
CA PHE A 193 -3.98 11.45 6.79
C PHE A 193 -4.97 12.50 7.31
N LEU A 194 -5.78 12.17 8.32
CA LEU A 194 -6.72 13.09 8.96
C LEU A 194 -6.06 14.27 9.69
N LYS A 195 -4.77 14.16 10.04
CA LYS A 195 -3.99 15.31 10.55
C LYS A 195 -3.72 16.33 9.46
N ILE A 196 -3.71 15.94 8.19
CA ILE A 196 -3.32 16.79 7.07
C ILE A 196 -4.55 17.24 6.27
N ALA A 197 -5.53 16.36 6.11
CA ALA A 197 -6.76 16.63 5.37
C ALA A 197 -8.00 16.11 6.12
N ARG A 198 -9.04 16.94 6.21
CA ARG A 198 -10.31 16.56 6.83
C ARG A 198 -11.39 16.34 5.79
N PRO A 199 -12.18 15.26 5.90
CA PRO A 199 -13.32 15.05 5.01
C PRO A 199 -14.35 16.16 5.20
N THR A 200 -14.93 16.62 4.10
CA THR A 200 -16.05 17.57 4.15
C THR A 200 -17.29 16.91 4.75
N VAL A 201 -18.29 17.72 5.14
CA VAL A 201 -19.55 17.20 5.70
C VAL A 201 -20.20 16.20 4.73
N TRP A 202 -20.19 16.50 3.44
CA TRP A 202 -20.70 15.60 2.40
C TRP A 202 -19.95 14.27 2.36
N THR A 203 -18.62 14.31 2.37
CA THR A 203 -17.80 13.09 2.41
C THR A 203 -18.05 12.28 3.66
N ARG A 204 -18.19 12.91 4.84
CA ARG A 204 -18.51 12.21 6.09
C ARG A 204 -19.84 11.47 6.03
N ILE A 205 -20.87 12.07 5.42
CA ILE A 205 -22.18 11.43 5.23
C ILE A 205 -22.03 10.22 4.31
N MET A 206 -21.33 10.36 3.17
CA MET A 206 -21.08 9.25 2.26
C MET A 206 -20.32 8.10 2.94
N LEU A 207 -19.29 8.42 3.73
CA LEU A 207 -18.53 7.42 4.48
C LEU A 207 -19.41 6.69 5.50
N TRP A 208 -20.28 7.39 6.23
CA TRP A 208 -21.17 6.75 7.19
C TRP A 208 -22.10 5.72 6.54
N PHE A 209 -22.73 6.07 5.41
CA PHE A 209 -23.57 5.13 4.65
C PHE A 209 -22.73 4.01 4.02
N GLY A 210 -21.60 4.35 3.41
CA GLY A 210 -20.71 3.39 2.76
C GLY A 210 -20.17 2.34 3.72
N GLN A 211 -19.69 2.76 4.90
CA GLN A 211 -19.25 1.87 5.96
C GLN A 211 -20.40 1.00 6.47
N GLY A 212 -21.59 1.56 6.66
CA GLY A 212 -22.77 0.80 7.10
C GLY A 212 -23.12 -0.32 6.13
N ILE A 213 -23.14 -0.04 4.82
CA ILE A 213 -23.41 -1.05 3.79
C ILE A 213 -22.27 -2.07 3.72
N PHE A 214 -21.03 -1.59 3.62
CA PHE A 214 -19.86 -2.45 3.41
C PHE A 214 -19.62 -3.39 4.59
N ALA A 215 -19.68 -2.89 5.84
CA ALA A 215 -19.48 -3.72 7.02
C ALA A 215 -20.51 -4.85 7.12
N ASN A 216 -21.78 -4.58 6.83
CA ASN A 216 -22.83 -5.61 6.87
C ASN A 216 -22.69 -6.62 5.73
N LEU A 217 -22.38 -6.17 4.51
CA LEU A 217 -22.13 -7.08 3.38
C LEU A 217 -20.90 -7.96 3.62
N PHE A 218 -19.81 -7.37 4.11
CA PHE A 218 -18.60 -8.11 4.46
C PHE A 218 -18.87 -9.10 5.60
N PHE A 219 -19.60 -8.70 6.65
CA PHE A 219 -20.01 -9.59 7.73
C PHE A 219 -20.75 -10.81 7.22
N ILE A 220 -21.80 -10.63 6.42
CA ILE A 220 -22.59 -11.73 5.85
C ILE A 220 -21.71 -12.62 4.98
N THR A 221 -20.89 -12.02 4.11
CA THR A 221 -20.00 -12.76 3.22
C THR A 221 -18.95 -13.55 3.99
N TYR A 222 -18.43 -13.01 5.09
CA TYR A 222 -17.44 -13.69 5.92
C TYR A 222 -18.06 -14.87 6.67
N VAL A 223 -19.31 -14.75 7.16
CA VAL A 223 -20.05 -15.88 7.74
C VAL A 223 -20.22 -17.01 6.73
N LEU A 224 -20.50 -16.69 5.45
CA LEU A 224 -20.70 -17.68 4.39
C LEU A 224 -19.38 -18.23 3.81
N SER A 225 -18.35 -17.39 3.74
CA SER A 225 -17.15 -17.70 2.98
C SER A 225 -15.93 -16.84 3.37
N PRO A 226 -15.27 -17.16 4.50
CA PRO A 226 -14.06 -16.47 4.97
C PRO A 226 -12.97 -16.35 3.91
N ARG A 227 -12.74 -17.41 3.13
CA ARG A 227 -11.75 -17.43 2.04
C ARG A 227 -12.05 -16.39 0.93
N THR A 228 -13.31 -16.00 0.71
CA THR A 228 -13.72 -15.04 -0.34
C THR A 228 -13.36 -13.67 0.15
N CYS A 229 -13.67 -13.40 1.42
CA CYS A 229 -13.31 -12.17 2.10
C CYS A 229 -11.81 -11.96 2.12
N HIS A 230 -11.01 -12.96 2.51
CA HIS A 230 -9.56 -12.82 2.47
C HIS A 230 -9.02 -12.65 1.05
N ARG A 231 -9.57 -13.36 0.05
CA ARG A 231 -9.14 -13.13 -1.34
C ARG A 231 -9.54 -11.74 -1.85
N PHE A 232 -10.71 -11.25 -1.43
CA PHE A 232 -11.20 -9.91 -1.74
C PHE A 232 -10.27 -8.83 -1.18
N VAL A 233 -9.91 -8.93 0.10
CA VAL A 233 -8.95 -8.02 0.75
C VAL A 233 -7.60 -8.13 0.05
N GLY A 234 -7.08 -9.34 -0.21
CA GLY A 234 -5.81 -9.50 -0.93
C GLY A 234 -5.76 -8.80 -2.30
N TYR A 235 -6.87 -8.80 -3.06
CA TYR A 235 -6.97 -8.01 -4.30
C TYR A 235 -7.16 -6.51 -4.06
N LEU A 236 -7.82 -6.08 -2.98
CA LEU A 236 -7.85 -4.66 -2.61
C LEU A 236 -6.45 -4.14 -2.33
N GLU A 237 -5.63 -4.91 -1.59
CA GLU A 237 -4.28 -4.49 -1.25
C GLU A 237 -3.30 -4.53 -2.43
N GLU A 238 -3.56 -5.37 -3.45
CA GLU A 238 -2.89 -5.21 -4.75
C GLU A 238 -3.14 -3.82 -5.34
N GLU A 239 -4.38 -3.34 -5.27
CA GLU A 239 -4.75 -2.02 -5.77
C GLU A 239 -4.26 -0.88 -4.87
N ALA A 240 -4.13 -1.10 -3.55
CA ALA A 240 -3.52 -0.15 -2.61
C ALA A 240 -2.02 0.00 -2.89
N VAL A 241 -1.27 -1.10 -3.02
CA VAL A 241 0.14 -1.09 -3.41
C VAL A 241 0.34 -0.37 -4.75
N SER A 242 -0.54 -0.61 -5.73
CA SER A 242 -0.53 0.10 -7.02
C SER A 242 -0.72 1.62 -6.84
N THR A 243 -1.69 2.02 -6.02
CA THR A 243 -2.03 3.43 -5.76
C THR A 243 -0.86 4.17 -5.09
N TYR A 244 -0.29 3.59 -4.01
CA TYR A 244 0.84 4.20 -3.32
C TYR A 244 2.11 4.21 -4.16
N THR A 245 2.37 3.15 -4.94
CA THR A 245 3.49 3.13 -5.89
C THR A 245 3.40 4.29 -6.87
N ARG A 246 2.22 4.51 -7.48
CA ARG A 246 2.03 5.66 -8.38
C ARG A 246 2.27 6.99 -7.67
N CYS A 247 1.75 7.16 -6.46
CA CYS A 247 1.92 8.43 -5.73
C CYS A 247 3.40 8.73 -5.48
N ILE A 248 4.17 7.73 -5.04
CA ILE A 248 5.62 7.83 -4.86
C ILE A 248 6.32 8.15 -6.19
N GLU A 249 5.96 7.47 -7.28
CA GLU A 249 6.50 7.73 -8.61
C GLU A 249 6.19 9.15 -9.13
N ASP A 250 5.00 9.68 -8.82
CA ASP A 250 4.60 11.04 -9.17
C ASP A 250 5.42 12.08 -8.36
N MET A 251 5.76 11.78 -7.09
CA MET A 251 6.68 12.59 -6.28
C MET A 251 8.10 12.59 -6.86
N GLU A 252 8.65 11.41 -7.18
CA GLU A 252 10.01 11.28 -7.74
C GLU A 252 10.19 12.02 -9.08
N ARG A 253 9.09 12.23 -9.82
CA ARG A 253 9.05 13.00 -11.07
C ARG A 253 8.80 14.49 -10.86
N GLY A 254 8.62 14.96 -9.62
CA GLY A 254 8.30 16.34 -9.30
C GLY A 254 6.88 16.76 -9.69
N LEU A 255 5.95 15.81 -9.85
CA LEU A 255 4.55 16.08 -10.21
C LEU A 255 3.69 16.46 -9.00
N CYS A 256 4.15 16.16 -7.79
CA CYS A 256 3.46 16.48 -6.53
C CYS A 256 4.41 16.95 -5.41
N PRO A 257 5.22 18.00 -5.63
CA PRO A 257 6.26 18.43 -4.67
C PRO A 257 5.68 18.89 -3.32
N ASP A 258 4.47 19.44 -3.32
CA ASP A 258 3.77 19.91 -2.10
C ASP A 258 3.38 18.78 -1.16
N LEU A 259 3.16 17.58 -1.70
CA LEU A 259 2.91 16.38 -0.90
C LEU A 259 4.23 15.73 -0.51
N GLU A 260 5.19 15.61 -1.44
CA GLU A 260 6.52 15.02 -1.19
C GLU A 260 7.23 15.61 0.04
N THR A 261 7.19 16.94 0.15
CA THR A 261 7.86 17.70 1.21
C THR A 261 6.99 17.96 2.45
N GLU A 262 5.74 17.49 2.46
CA GLU A 262 4.84 17.69 3.59
C GLU A 262 5.41 17.00 4.85
N PRO A 263 5.55 17.73 5.97
CA PRO A 263 6.02 17.15 7.22
C PRO A 263 5.09 16.04 7.72
N VAL A 264 5.68 14.96 8.22
CA VAL A 264 4.91 13.84 8.77
C VAL A 264 4.28 14.23 10.12
N PRO A 265 2.99 13.94 10.36
CA PRO A 265 2.35 14.14 11.65
C PRO A 265 3.01 13.31 12.77
N GLN A 266 2.96 13.79 14.01
CA GLN A 266 3.63 13.12 15.12
C GLN A 266 3.08 11.70 15.38
N ILE A 267 1.75 11.49 15.26
CA ILE A 267 1.14 10.16 15.34
C ILE A 267 1.83 9.12 14.43
N ALA A 268 2.25 9.54 13.23
CA ALA A 268 2.94 8.68 12.29
C ALA A 268 4.42 8.51 12.64
N LYS A 269 5.08 9.57 13.10
CA LYS A 269 6.46 9.45 13.59
C LYS A 269 6.56 8.45 14.74
N ASP A 270 5.63 8.50 15.68
CA ASP A 270 5.61 7.61 16.84
C ASP A 270 5.30 6.17 16.44
N TYR A 271 4.34 5.97 15.54
CA TYR A 271 3.91 4.63 15.13
C TYR A 271 4.94 3.93 14.23
N TRP A 272 5.38 4.57 13.14
CA TRP A 272 6.38 4.01 12.21
C TRP A 272 7.84 4.27 12.64
N LYS A 273 8.05 4.87 13.82
CA LYS A 273 9.38 5.17 14.39
C LYS A 273 10.24 6.02 13.42
N LEU A 274 9.60 7.01 12.78
CA LEU A 274 10.25 7.87 11.79
C LEU A 274 11.08 8.97 12.46
N ASN A 275 12.10 9.44 11.75
CA ASN A 275 12.93 10.56 12.19
C ASN A 275 12.13 11.88 12.21
N ASP A 276 12.58 12.85 13.00
CA ASP A 276 11.91 14.16 13.14
C ASP A 276 11.75 14.94 11.82
N ASN A 277 12.70 14.74 10.89
CA ASN A 277 12.70 15.39 9.58
C ASN A 277 12.09 14.53 8.47
N ALA A 278 11.41 13.43 8.81
CA ALA A 278 10.75 12.58 7.82
C ALA A 278 9.65 13.35 7.09
N THR A 279 9.54 13.10 5.78
CA THR A 279 8.52 13.70 4.93
C THR A 279 7.45 12.68 4.54
N MET A 280 6.37 13.15 3.91
CA MET A 280 5.33 12.26 3.40
C MET A 280 5.89 11.21 2.43
N TYR A 281 6.94 11.52 1.66
CA TYR A 281 7.62 10.54 0.81
C TYR A 281 8.17 9.36 1.62
N ASP A 282 8.79 9.63 2.78
CA ASP A 282 9.26 8.57 3.67
C ASP A 282 8.09 7.76 4.22
N LEU A 283 7.04 8.44 4.72
CA LEU A 283 5.87 7.78 5.29
C LEU A 283 5.14 6.88 4.27
N LEU A 284 4.93 7.35 3.04
CA LEU A 284 4.23 6.57 2.01
C LEU A 284 4.98 5.29 1.62
N GLN A 285 6.30 5.23 1.79
CA GLN A 285 7.05 3.98 1.62
C GLN A 285 6.69 2.95 2.68
N TYR A 286 6.50 3.37 3.93
CA TYR A 286 6.05 2.49 5.01
C TYR A 286 4.61 2.03 4.81
N ILE A 287 3.70 2.96 4.50
CA ILE A 287 2.28 2.62 4.24
C ILE A 287 2.19 1.63 3.07
N ARG A 288 2.89 1.88 1.94
CA ARG A 288 2.95 0.93 0.82
C ARG A 288 3.47 -0.45 1.23
N ALA A 289 4.42 -0.51 2.15
CA ALA A 289 4.96 -1.77 2.66
C ALA A 289 3.96 -2.50 3.58
N ASP A 290 3.20 -1.77 4.39
CA ASP A 290 2.09 -2.31 5.19
C ASP A 290 1.05 -2.93 4.26
N GLU A 291 0.63 -2.22 3.20
CA GLU A 291 -0.31 -2.78 2.20
C GLU A 291 0.24 -4.03 1.51
N ALA A 292 1.54 -4.04 1.22
CA ALA A 292 2.18 -5.21 0.65
C ALA A 292 2.14 -6.41 1.61
N LYS A 293 2.26 -6.17 2.91
CA LYS A 293 2.14 -7.21 3.95
C LYS A 293 0.69 -7.68 4.09
N HIS A 294 -0.28 -6.77 4.15
CA HIS A 294 -1.71 -7.09 4.18
C HIS A 294 -2.13 -7.93 2.96
N ARG A 295 -1.64 -7.56 1.76
CA ARG A 295 -1.79 -8.34 0.52
C ARG A 295 -1.30 -9.78 0.68
N GLU A 296 -0.07 -9.96 1.17
CA GLU A 296 0.53 -11.28 1.35
C GLU A 296 -0.27 -12.10 2.38
N VAL A 297 -0.60 -11.51 3.53
CA VAL A 297 -1.31 -12.17 4.62
C VAL A 297 -2.69 -12.63 4.15
N ASN A 298 -3.48 -11.75 3.54
CA ASN A 298 -4.83 -12.07 3.10
C ASN A 298 -4.85 -13.08 1.94
N HIS A 299 -3.95 -12.97 0.96
CA HIS A 299 -3.82 -14.02 -0.07
C HIS A 299 -3.44 -15.37 0.53
N THR A 300 -2.56 -15.39 1.54
CA THR A 300 -2.17 -16.60 2.26
C THR A 300 -3.35 -17.18 3.02
N PHE A 301 -4.08 -16.37 3.80
CA PHE A 301 -5.27 -16.81 4.54
C PHE A 301 -6.36 -17.36 3.63
N ALA A 302 -6.52 -16.81 2.43
CA ALA A 302 -7.42 -17.36 1.43
C ALA A 302 -7.00 -18.77 0.94
N ASN A 303 -5.73 -19.14 1.04
CA ASN A 303 -5.22 -20.46 0.64
C ASN A 303 -5.31 -21.51 1.76
N LEU A 304 -5.43 -21.07 3.02
CA LEU A 304 -5.49 -21.93 4.20
C LEU A 304 -6.88 -22.52 4.45
N ASN A 305 -6.92 -23.59 5.24
CA ASN A 305 -8.13 -24.11 5.86
C ASN A 305 -8.36 -23.43 7.22
N ILE A 306 -8.64 -22.12 7.17
CA ILE A 306 -8.78 -21.26 8.36
C ILE A 306 -9.98 -21.61 9.27
N GLU A 307 -10.86 -22.49 8.80
CA GLU A 307 -11.99 -23.01 9.56
C GLU A 307 -11.69 -24.35 10.26
N GLY A 308 -10.60 -25.01 9.84
CA GLY A 308 -10.14 -26.31 10.29
C GLY A 308 -9.03 -26.22 11.32
N THR A 309 -7.94 -26.94 11.08
CA THR A 309 -6.83 -27.13 12.03
C THR A 309 -5.60 -26.28 11.72
N ASP A 310 -5.58 -25.59 10.58
CA ASP A 310 -4.43 -24.80 10.15
C ASP A 310 -4.20 -23.65 11.15
N ARG A 311 -2.93 -23.42 11.51
CA ARG A 311 -2.53 -22.27 12.30
C ARG A 311 -2.26 -21.05 11.43
N ASN A 312 -2.26 -19.87 12.04
CA ASN A 312 -1.72 -18.68 11.39
C ASN A 312 -0.19 -18.83 11.24
N PRO A 313 0.36 -18.89 10.01
CA PRO A 313 1.79 -19.09 9.81
C PRO A 313 2.61 -17.83 10.14
N PHE A 314 2.00 -16.64 10.17
CA PHE A 314 2.68 -15.38 10.51
C PHE A 314 2.90 -15.23 12.02
N ALA A 315 1.99 -15.79 12.83
CA ALA A 315 2.01 -15.66 14.29
C ALA A 315 3.11 -16.49 14.98
N LEU A 316 3.68 -17.50 14.29
CA LEU A 316 4.73 -18.34 14.86
C LEU A 316 5.62 -18.93 13.76
N GLN A 317 6.93 -18.77 13.91
CA GLN A 317 7.94 -19.42 13.08
C GLN A 317 8.15 -20.88 13.54
N VAL A 318 8.18 -21.82 12.58
CA VAL A 318 8.32 -23.26 12.87
C VAL A 318 9.47 -23.87 12.06
N GLY A 319 10.58 -24.07 12.77
CA GLY A 319 11.82 -24.60 12.20
C GLY A 319 12.58 -23.57 11.38
N ASP A 320 13.60 -24.04 10.66
CA ASP A 320 14.52 -23.20 9.90
C ASP A 320 14.08 -23.02 8.44
N GLY A 321 14.48 -21.89 7.85
CA GLY A 321 14.28 -21.57 6.42
C GLY A 321 13.29 -20.44 6.16
N PRO A 322 13.09 -20.08 4.87
CA PRO A 322 12.14 -19.05 4.46
C PRO A 322 10.71 -19.41 4.87
N GLN A 323 10.06 -18.52 5.61
CA GLN A 323 8.70 -18.73 6.08
C GLN A 323 7.96 -17.40 6.29
N PRO A 324 6.61 -17.43 6.31
CA PRO A 324 5.79 -16.25 6.59
C PRO A 324 6.19 -15.58 7.91
N ASN A 325 6.31 -14.26 7.90
CA ASN A 325 6.62 -13.46 9.09
C ASN A 325 6.06 -12.03 8.94
N HIS A 326 6.15 -11.24 10.01
CA HIS A 326 5.60 -9.87 10.08
C HIS A 326 6.48 -8.80 9.40
N THR A 327 7.68 -9.15 8.91
CA THR A 327 8.58 -8.23 8.20
C THR A 327 8.44 -8.38 6.68
N LEU A 328 9.18 -7.58 5.92
CA LEU A 328 9.31 -7.72 4.47
C LEU A 328 10.34 -8.78 4.05
N HIS A 329 11.13 -9.29 5.00
CA HIS A 329 12.06 -10.37 4.73
C HIS A 329 11.29 -11.63 4.31
N TYR A 330 11.60 -12.19 3.14
CA TYR A 330 10.81 -13.25 2.48
C TYR A 330 9.38 -12.87 2.09
N HIS A 331 9.10 -11.59 1.82
CA HIS A 331 7.81 -11.14 1.30
C HIS A 331 7.36 -11.94 0.07
N HIS A 332 6.11 -12.40 0.08
CA HIS A 332 5.49 -13.14 -1.03
C HIS A 332 4.23 -12.42 -1.50
N ALA A 333 4.37 -11.52 -2.46
CA ALA A 333 3.28 -10.66 -2.94
C ALA A 333 2.01 -11.41 -3.37
N LYS A 334 2.14 -12.64 -3.89
CA LYS A 334 1.02 -13.48 -4.33
C LYS A 334 0.43 -14.34 -3.20
N GLY A 335 0.88 -14.17 -1.97
CA GLY A 335 0.59 -15.03 -0.83
C GLY A 335 1.27 -16.40 -0.93
N TRP A 336 1.44 -17.05 0.21
CA TRP A 336 2.00 -18.39 0.30
C TRP A 336 0.93 -19.43 -0.04
N GLU A 337 1.30 -20.46 -0.81
CA GLU A 337 0.41 -21.59 -1.04
C GLU A 337 0.45 -22.50 0.19
N ARG A 338 -0.71 -23.09 0.54
CA ARG A 338 -0.85 -23.93 1.74
C ARG A 338 0.17 -25.08 1.81
N ASN A 339 0.54 -25.64 0.65
CA ASN A 339 1.49 -26.77 0.59
C ASN A 339 2.95 -26.35 0.81
N ASP A 340 3.24 -25.05 0.74
CA ASP A 340 4.60 -24.51 0.87
C ASP A 340 4.90 -24.06 2.31
N ILE A 341 3.91 -24.14 3.21
CA ILE A 341 4.01 -23.64 4.58
C ILE A 341 3.56 -24.70 5.60
N LYS A 342 4.25 -24.72 6.75
CA LYS A 342 3.92 -25.60 7.86
C LYS A 342 2.76 -25.02 8.67
N VAL A 343 1.56 -25.52 8.40
CA VAL A 343 0.29 -25.06 8.98
C VAL A 343 -0.24 -25.94 10.09
#